data_AF-A0A432V3F2-F1
#
_entry.id   AF-A0A432V3F2-F1
#
_cell.length_a   1.000
_cell.length_b   1.000
_cell.length_c   1.000
_cell.angle_alpha   90.00
_cell.angle_beta   90.00
_cell.angle_gamma   90.00
#
_symmetry.space_group_name_H-M   'P 1'
#
loop_
_entity.id
_entity.type
_entity.pdbx_description
1 polymer ?
#
loop_
_entity_poly.entity_id
_entity_poly.type
_entity_poly.pdbx_seq_one_letter_code
_entity_poly.pdbx_strand_id
1 'polypeptide(L)'
;MRSHHKQSPTAKHTWEAHSTYTASLGVPDRRQYRRTPPGSPTVADLVKPGDTVSTSYSTAGLVIEVKEYFYAPPTGQTLSHFTIVYVPPDRAAKYRDCDRHLINECVAFGDRILKLFEANTDEVFVVDRT
;
A
#
# COMPACT_ATOMS: atom_id res chain seq x y z
N MET A 1 9.51 -39.87 11.55
CA MET A 1 9.76 -39.66 10.10
C MET A 1 9.96 -38.17 9.86
N ARG A 2 11.18 -37.73 9.53
CA ARG A 2 11.45 -36.36 9.10
C ARG A 2 11.17 -36.29 7.60
N SER A 3 10.06 -35.67 7.24
CA SER A 3 9.77 -35.35 5.83
C SER A 3 10.75 -34.25 5.42
N HIS A 4 11.83 -34.63 4.74
CA HIS A 4 12.69 -33.69 4.02
C HIS A 4 11.86 -33.11 2.88
N HIS A 5 11.18 -32.00 3.12
CA HIS A 5 10.61 -31.22 2.04
C HIS A 5 11.79 -30.61 1.27
N LYS A 6 12.19 -31.26 0.17
CA LYS A 6 13.10 -30.68 -0.81
C LYS A 6 12.45 -29.37 -1.27
N GLN A 7 13.02 -28.24 -0.86
CA GLN A 7 12.74 -26.96 -1.50
C GLN A 7 13.03 -27.17 -2.99
N SER A 8 11.98 -27.09 -3.79
CA SER A 8 12.12 -27.06 -5.24
C SER A 8 13.02 -25.87 -5.60
N PRO A 9 13.88 -25.98 -6.63
CA PRO A 9 14.73 -24.88 -7.03
C PRO A 9 13.85 -23.66 -7.25
N THR A 10 14.20 -22.56 -6.59
CA THR A 10 13.51 -21.27 -6.64
C THR A 10 13.15 -20.99 -8.10
N ALA A 11 11.85 -21.03 -8.41
CA ALA A 11 11.37 -20.51 -9.67
C ALA A 11 11.91 -19.09 -9.77
N LYS A 12 12.74 -18.81 -10.77
CA LYS A 12 13.25 -17.46 -11.01
C LYS A 12 12.03 -16.61 -11.30
N HIS A 13 11.52 -15.90 -10.30
CA HIS A 13 10.44 -14.94 -10.48
C HIS A 13 10.87 -14.00 -11.61
N THR A 14 10.07 -13.94 -12.67
CA THR A 14 10.32 -13.07 -13.83
C THR A 14 9.84 -11.65 -13.59
N TRP A 15 9.22 -11.39 -12.44
CA TRP A 15 8.65 -10.10 -12.03
C TRP A 15 9.21 -9.65 -10.68
N GLU A 16 9.17 -8.34 -10.43
CA GLU A 16 9.67 -7.71 -9.22
C GLU A 16 8.64 -7.71 -8.08
N ALA A 17 9.09 -7.52 -6.85
CA ALA A 17 8.22 -7.36 -5.70
C ALA A 17 7.43 -6.04 -5.81
N HIS A 18 6.11 -6.12 -5.70
CA HIS A 18 5.19 -4.98 -5.77
C HIS A 18 4.62 -4.57 -4.41
N SER A 19 4.97 -5.33 -3.36
CA SER A 19 4.51 -5.14 -1.99
C SER A 19 5.47 -5.78 -0.99
N THR A 20 5.36 -5.39 0.28
CA THR A 20 6.10 -5.99 1.40
C THR A 20 5.77 -7.48 1.53
N TYR A 21 4.52 -7.87 1.24
CA TYR A 21 4.10 -9.26 1.22
C TYR A 21 4.86 -10.06 0.15
N THR A 22 4.88 -9.59 -1.10
CA THR A 22 5.62 -10.30 -2.17
C THR A 22 7.13 -10.33 -1.92
N ALA A 23 7.70 -9.26 -1.36
CA ALA A 23 9.10 -9.25 -0.95
C ALA A 23 9.37 -10.30 0.13
N SER A 24 8.47 -10.44 1.11
CA SER A 24 8.58 -11.45 2.18
C SER A 24 8.52 -12.89 1.67
N LEU A 25 7.88 -13.12 0.52
CA LEU A 25 7.82 -14.42 -0.15
C LEU A 25 9.08 -14.73 -0.97
N GLY A 26 10.07 -13.83 -1.03
CA GLY A 26 11.31 -14.03 -1.78
C GLY A 26 11.25 -13.60 -3.25
N VAL A 27 10.21 -12.87 -3.67
CA VAL A 27 10.17 -12.24 -4.99
C VAL A 27 11.32 -11.21 -5.09
N PRO A 28 12.05 -11.14 -6.21
CA PRO A 28 13.16 -10.20 -6.40
C PRO A 28 12.76 -8.77 -6.07
N ASP A 29 13.47 -8.18 -5.12
CA ASP A 29 13.30 -6.82 -4.66
C ASP A 29 14.58 -6.04 -4.95
N ARG A 30 14.53 -5.13 -5.93
CA ARG A 30 15.65 -4.26 -6.29
C ARG A 30 15.91 -3.15 -5.27
N ARG A 31 15.12 -3.10 -4.20
CA ARG A 31 15.18 -2.11 -3.12
C ARG A 31 14.94 -0.68 -3.62
N GLN A 32 14.14 -0.58 -4.67
CA GLN A 32 13.68 0.66 -5.26
C GLN A 32 12.36 1.04 -4.61
N TYR A 33 12.46 1.81 -3.53
CA TYR A 33 11.32 2.24 -2.74
C TYR A 33 11.12 3.75 -2.89
N ARG A 34 9.89 4.13 -3.21
CA ARG A 34 9.45 5.52 -3.15
C ARG A 34 9.43 5.98 -1.69
N ARG A 35 9.69 7.27 -1.49
CA ARG A 35 9.69 7.92 -0.17
C ARG A 35 9.01 9.26 -0.27
N THR A 36 8.24 9.61 0.74
CA THR A 36 7.79 10.99 0.94
C THR A 36 9.03 11.86 1.19
N PRO A 37 9.32 12.87 0.34
CA PRO A 37 10.47 13.73 0.57
C PRO A 37 10.35 14.47 1.91
N PRO A 38 11.45 14.70 2.65
CA PRO A 38 11.43 15.47 3.89
C PRO A 38 10.78 16.85 3.69
N GLY A 39 9.87 17.23 4.58
CA GLY A 39 9.14 18.50 4.52
C GLY A 39 8.00 18.55 3.49
N SER A 40 7.73 17.46 2.76
CA SER A 40 6.55 17.35 1.89
C SER A 40 5.33 16.82 2.64
N PRO A 41 4.10 17.10 2.15
CA PRO A 41 2.88 16.49 2.67
C PRO A 41 2.97 14.96 2.68
N THR A 42 2.47 14.34 3.74
CA THR A 42 2.33 12.89 3.87
C THR A 42 1.01 12.42 3.28
N VAL A 43 0.79 11.10 3.20
CA VAL A 43 -0.51 10.56 2.77
C VAL A 43 -1.64 11.05 3.69
N ALA A 44 -1.38 11.13 5.00
CA ALA A 44 -2.35 11.65 5.94
C ALA A 44 -2.65 13.14 5.74
N ASP A 45 -1.82 13.91 5.05
CA ASP A 45 -2.10 15.30 4.67
C ASP A 45 -2.90 15.40 3.37
N LEU A 46 -2.70 14.44 2.46
CA LEU A 46 -3.35 14.42 1.15
C LEU A 46 -4.78 13.85 1.19
N VAL A 47 -5.07 12.93 2.11
CA VAL A 47 -6.38 12.28 2.26
C VAL A 47 -6.77 12.17 3.73
N LYS A 48 -8.05 12.45 4.03
CA LYS A 48 -8.62 12.44 5.38
C LYS A 48 -9.83 11.50 5.47
N PRO A 49 -10.17 10.99 6.66
CA PRO A 49 -11.47 10.37 6.88
C PRO A 49 -12.61 11.30 6.44
N GLY A 50 -13.56 10.75 5.69
CA GLY A 50 -14.63 11.52 5.04
C GLY A 50 -14.43 11.71 3.53
N ASP A 51 -13.18 11.77 3.06
CA ASP A 51 -12.89 11.87 1.62
C ASP A 51 -13.34 10.60 0.87
N THR A 52 -13.64 10.75 -0.42
CA THR A 52 -13.81 9.60 -1.31
C THR A 52 -12.54 9.40 -2.12
N VAL A 53 -12.07 8.16 -2.19
CA VAL A 53 -10.92 7.77 -3.01
C VAL A 53 -11.30 6.80 -4.12
N SER A 54 -10.51 6.78 -5.18
CA SER A 54 -10.48 5.72 -6.19
C SER A 54 -9.05 5.24 -6.45
N THR A 55 -8.90 4.09 -7.08
CA THR A 55 -7.58 3.52 -7.42
C THR A 55 -7.46 3.26 -8.91
N SER A 56 -6.22 3.26 -9.40
CA SER A 56 -5.87 2.90 -10.79
C SER A 56 -6.37 1.51 -11.22
N TYR A 57 -6.60 0.61 -10.26
CA TYR A 57 -7.11 -0.75 -10.45
C TYR A 57 -8.62 -0.87 -10.19
N SER A 58 -9.38 0.21 -10.38
CA SER A 58 -10.85 0.23 -10.40
C SER A 58 -11.54 -0.10 -9.08
N THR A 59 -10.93 0.27 -7.95
CA THR A 59 -11.63 0.27 -6.64
C THR A 59 -11.89 1.69 -6.18
N ALA A 60 -12.92 1.89 -5.36
CA ALA A 60 -13.25 3.20 -4.81
C ALA A 60 -14.00 3.06 -3.49
N GLY A 61 -14.03 4.14 -2.70
CA GLY A 61 -14.90 4.23 -1.54
C GLY A 61 -14.55 5.35 -0.57
N LEU A 62 -15.34 5.41 0.50
CA LEU A 62 -15.26 6.43 1.53
C LEU A 62 -14.13 6.09 2.50
N VAL A 63 -13.19 7.00 2.70
CA VAL A 63 -12.11 6.85 3.66
C VAL A 63 -12.65 6.99 5.08
N ILE A 64 -12.29 6.04 5.94
CA ILE A 64 -12.70 6.04 7.35
C ILE A 64 -11.51 6.14 8.31
N GLU A 65 -10.31 5.80 7.86
CA GLU A 65 -9.09 5.88 8.66
C GLU A 65 -7.87 5.97 7.73
N VAL A 66 -6.85 6.73 8.15
CA VAL A 66 -5.54 6.78 7.49
C VAL A 66 -4.48 6.56 8.55
N LYS A 67 -3.67 5.51 8.40
CA LYS A 67 -2.74 5.07 9.45
C LYS A 67 -1.33 4.88 8.92
N GLU A 68 -0.36 5.42 9.65
CA GLU A 68 1.07 5.27 9.35
C GLU A 68 1.62 3.93 9.85
N TYR A 69 2.52 3.37 9.07
CA TYR A 69 3.25 2.13 9.30
C TYR A 69 4.70 2.29 8.83
N PHE A 70 5.56 1.39 9.29
CA PHE A 70 6.98 1.42 9.00
C PHE A 70 7.44 0.08 8.43
N TYR A 71 8.12 0.14 7.30
CA TYR A 71 8.78 -1.01 6.69
C TYR A 71 10.29 -0.91 6.88
N ALA A 72 10.89 -1.94 7.47
CA ALA A 72 12.34 -2.04 7.65
C ALA A 72 12.92 -3.05 6.65
N PRO A 73 13.35 -2.61 5.45
CA PRO A 73 14.02 -3.49 4.50
C PRO A 73 15.39 -3.93 5.05
N PRO A 74 15.96 -5.05 4.57
CA PRO A 74 17.28 -5.52 4.97
C PRO A 74 18.43 -4.51 4.74
N THR A 75 18.19 -3.45 3.96
CA THR A 75 19.13 -2.34 3.73
C THR A 75 19.26 -1.36 4.90
N GLY A 76 18.42 -1.48 5.94
CA GLY A 76 18.62 -0.83 7.23
C GLY A 76 17.95 0.53 7.43
N GLN A 77 17.43 1.18 6.38
CA GLN A 77 16.67 2.42 6.56
C GLN A 77 15.17 2.12 6.63
N THR A 78 14.56 2.43 7.77
CA THR A 78 13.11 2.37 7.97
C THR A 78 12.38 3.33 7.03
N LEU A 79 11.35 2.84 6.37
CA LEU A 79 10.53 3.55 5.39
C LEU A 79 9.12 3.74 5.96
N SER A 80 8.68 4.99 6.09
CA SER A 80 7.28 5.29 6.41
C SER A 80 6.39 5.03 5.21
N HIS A 81 5.25 4.41 5.45
CA HIS A 81 4.15 4.25 4.50
C HIS A 81 2.81 4.27 5.23
N PHE A 82 1.72 4.38 4.50
CA PHE A 82 0.39 4.50 5.06
C PHE A 82 -0.53 3.40 4.56
N THR A 83 -1.52 3.07 5.37
CA THR A 83 -2.70 2.31 4.98
C THR A 83 -3.90 3.22 5.03
N ILE A 84 -4.65 3.28 3.93
CA ILE A 84 -5.94 3.95 3.85
C ILE A 84 -7.00 2.88 4.05
N VAL A 85 -7.81 3.02 5.10
CA VAL A 85 -8.98 2.18 5.35
C VAL A 85 -10.19 2.87 4.75
N TYR A 86 -10.92 2.15 3.92
CA TYR A 86 -12.11 2.68 3.26
C TYR A 86 -13.25 1.66 3.29
N VAL A 87 -14.46 2.14 3.02
CA VAL A 87 -15.63 1.29 2.81
C VAL A 87 -16.18 1.51 1.41
N PRO A 88 -16.61 0.45 0.70
CA PRO A 88 -17.22 0.57 -0.62
C PRO A 88 -18.43 1.54 -0.61
N PRO A 89 -18.72 2.23 -1.72
CA PRO A 89 -19.78 3.24 -1.78
C PRO A 89 -21.17 2.72 -1.39
N ASP A 90 -21.48 1.46 -1.73
CA ASP A 90 -22.76 0.81 -1.37
C ASP A 90 -22.92 0.57 0.15
N ARG A 91 -21.85 0.74 0.93
CA ARG A 91 -21.82 0.57 2.38
C ARG A 91 -21.55 1.86 3.14
N ALA A 92 -21.26 2.96 2.46
CA ALA A 92 -20.82 4.22 3.06
C ALA A 92 -21.83 4.82 4.05
N ALA A 93 -23.13 4.65 3.83
CA ALA A 93 -24.17 5.20 4.72
C ALA A 93 -24.23 4.48 6.09
N LYS A 94 -23.89 3.18 6.14
CA LYS A 94 -23.86 2.37 7.35
C LYS A 94 -23.02 1.12 7.11
N TYR A 95 -21.82 1.09 7.70
CA TYR A 95 -20.87 0.00 7.56
C TYR A 95 -20.61 -0.71 8.89
N ARG A 96 -20.13 -1.95 8.79
CA ARG A 96 -19.61 -2.78 9.89
C ARG A 96 -18.11 -3.01 9.68
N ASP A 97 -17.46 -3.60 10.66
CA ASP A 97 -16.02 -3.88 10.58
C ASP A 97 -15.65 -4.83 9.43
N CYS A 98 -16.54 -5.74 9.03
CA CYS A 98 -16.31 -6.64 7.90
C CYS A 98 -16.43 -5.95 6.52
N ASP A 99 -16.96 -4.72 6.48
CA ASP A 99 -17.12 -3.94 5.25
C ASP A 99 -15.88 -3.05 5.00
N ARG A 100 -14.85 -3.13 5.86
CA ARG A 100 -13.60 -2.35 5.74
C ARG A 100 -12.66 -2.98 4.73
N HIS A 101 -12.16 -2.16 3.81
CA HIS A 101 -11.13 -2.49 2.84
C HIS A 101 -9.86 -1.69 3.13
N LEU A 102 -8.72 -2.23 2.70
CA LEU A 102 -7.41 -1.66 2.96
C LEU A 102 -6.70 -1.36 1.65
N ILE A 103 -6.18 -0.14 1.54
CA ILE A 103 -5.20 0.24 0.53
C ILE A 103 -3.87 0.43 1.27
N ASN A 104 -3.03 -0.59 1.22
CA ASN A 104 -1.77 -0.61 1.96
C ASN A 104 -0.63 0.04 1.16
N GLU A 105 0.46 0.30 1.89
CA GLU A 105 1.78 0.66 1.36
C GLU A 105 1.76 1.93 0.51
N CYS A 106 0.93 2.90 0.91
CA CYS A 106 0.84 4.20 0.26
C CYS A 106 1.94 5.15 0.73
N VAL A 107 2.49 5.94 -0.18
CA VAL A 107 3.42 7.04 0.11
C VAL A 107 3.00 8.27 -0.68
N ALA A 108 3.34 9.46 -0.16
CA ALA A 108 3.07 10.70 -0.85
C ALA A 108 4.26 11.09 -1.71
N PHE A 109 4.01 11.55 -2.94
CA PHE A 109 5.04 12.12 -3.80
C PHE A 109 4.47 13.35 -4.51
N GLY A 110 4.79 14.53 -3.97
CA GLY A 110 4.10 15.76 -4.35
C GLY A 110 2.66 15.73 -3.86
N ASP A 111 1.71 15.87 -4.79
CA ASP A 111 0.26 15.81 -4.58
C ASP A 111 -0.34 14.42 -4.85
N ARG A 112 0.50 13.44 -5.19
CA ARG A 112 0.08 12.08 -5.58
C ARG A 112 0.25 11.08 -4.44
N ILE A 113 -0.65 10.09 -4.39
CA ILE A 113 -0.57 8.97 -3.46
C ILE A 113 -0.19 7.70 -4.26
N LEU A 114 1.07 7.30 -4.15
CA LEU A 114 1.66 6.19 -4.90
C LEU A 114 1.95 5.00 -3.97
N LYS A 115 2.38 3.88 -4.56
CA LYS A 115 2.84 2.71 -3.80
C LYS A 115 4.30 2.81 -3.38
N LEU A 116 4.62 2.22 -2.24
CA LEU A 116 5.96 2.15 -1.66
C LEU A 116 6.98 1.53 -2.63
N PHE A 117 6.63 0.43 -3.29
CA PHE A 117 7.51 -0.26 -4.24
C PHE A 117 7.43 0.41 -5.61
N GLU A 118 8.57 0.80 -6.19
CA GLU A 118 8.59 1.45 -7.51
C GLU A 118 7.99 0.58 -8.62
N ALA A 119 8.19 -0.73 -8.54
CA ALA A 119 7.62 -1.72 -9.46
C ALA A 119 6.07 -1.75 -9.42
N ASN A 120 5.46 -1.30 -8.32
CA ASN A 120 4.02 -1.12 -8.25
C ASN A 120 3.66 0.28 -8.78
N THR A 121 2.99 0.31 -9.93
CA THR A 121 2.56 1.54 -10.60
C THR A 121 1.18 2.01 -10.18
N ASP A 122 0.55 1.35 -9.21
CA ASP A 122 -0.77 1.73 -8.75
C ASP A 122 -0.78 3.09 -8.05
N GLU A 123 -1.91 3.76 -8.14
CA GLU A 123 -2.12 5.09 -7.60
C GLU A 123 -3.50 5.19 -6.93
N VAL A 124 -3.57 6.03 -5.90
CA VAL A 124 -4.80 6.40 -5.21
C VAL A 124 -5.12 7.85 -5.54
N PHE A 125 -6.35 8.10 -5.99
CA PHE A 125 -6.86 9.41 -6.32
C PHE A 125 -7.90 9.82 -5.29
N VAL A 126 -7.79 11.03 -4.74
CA VAL A 126 -8.88 11.65 -3.99
C VAL A 126 -9.85 12.25 -4.99
N VAL A 127 -11.08 11.73 -5.02
CA VAL A 127 -12.10 12.11 -6.02
C VAL A 127 -13.15 13.07 -5.48
N ASP A 128 -13.36 13.06 -4.16
CA ASP A 128 -14.23 14.02 -3.48
C ASP A 128 -13.66 14.32 -2.09
N ARG A 129 -13.80 15.57 -1.65
CA ARG A 129 -13.29 16.07 -0.37
C ARG A 129 -14.44 16.58 0.50
N THR A 130 -14.38 16.29 1.78
CA THR A 130 -15.32 16.86 2.78
C THR A 130 -15.00 18.30 3.14
#